data_AF-A0A0F8YY44-F1
#
_entry.id   AF-A0A0F8YY44-F1
#
_cell.length_a   1.000
_cell.length_b   1.000
_cell.length_c   1.000
_cell.angle_alpha   90.00
_cell.angle_beta   90.00
_cell.angle_gamma   90.00
#
_symmetry.space_group_name_H-M   'P 1'
#
loop_
_entity.id
_entity.type
_entity.pdbx_description
1 polymer ?
#
loop_
_entity_poly.entity_id
_entity_poly.type
_entity_poly.pdbx_seq_one_letter_code
_entity_poly.pdbx_strand_id
1 'polypeptide(L)'
;MRCLMTAGNALSRDHLAGYNCAYRPVDDIRAFDEILFILMCSTGVGFSVERQYVNQLSPIPERLDESGIQIVVRDSKRGWAEAYRELLGLLYAGRIPSWDMSRVRSKGSRLFTMGGTASGPEPLIELFEFTIRLFQGAVGRKLSSIECHDLVCMIGECVVVGGVRRSALLSLSNLSDQRMRDAKSGEWHVLTPWRRISNNSVAYTETPEVGQFMEEWLALYHSKSGERGIFNREAAREQAMKSGRRKGFYSNGAEPVPIDFGTNPCAEIILRPKQLCNLSTTIMRAEDTVETMEEKIILATILGTWQACLTKFRYVTKA
;
A
#
# COMPACT_ATOMS: atom_id res chain seq x y z
N MET A 1 -12.58 4.61 -14.50
CA MET A 1 -11.48 5.46 -15.02
C MET A 1 -10.20 4.70 -15.36
N ARG A 2 -9.63 3.85 -14.49
CA ARG A 2 -8.34 3.20 -14.74
C ARG A 2 -8.26 2.43 -16.06
N CYS A 3 -9.28 1.62 -16.35
CA CYS A 3 -9.31 0.80 -17.57
C CYS A 3 -9.27 1.64 -18.85
N LEU A 4 -9.57 2.95 -18.81
CA LEU A 4 -9.37 3.84 -19.96
C LEU A 4 -7.88 4.07 -20.26
N MET A 5 -7.06 4.21 -19.20
CA MET A 5 -5.61 4.39 -19.32
C MET A 5 -4.90 3.07 -19.67
N THR A 6 -5.35 1.96 -19.09
CA THR A 6 -4.66 0.67 -19.17
C THR A 6 -5.28 -0.32 -20.16
N ALA A 7 -6.25 0.12 -20.97
CA ALA A 7 -6.89 -0.69 -22.01
C ALA A 7 -5.87 -1.41 -22.90
N GLY A 8 -6.24 -2.61 -23.38
CA GLY A 8 -5.39 -3.43 -24.24
C GLY A 8 -4.30 -4.17 -23.47
N ASN A 9 -3.06 -4.12 -23.97
CA ASN A 9 -1.97 -4.99 -23.51
C ASN A 9 -1.64 -4.87 -22.02
N ALA A 10 -1.80 -3.67 -21.42
CA ALA A 10 -1.56 -3.50 -19.99
C ALA A 10 -2.57 -4.30 -19.15
N LEU A 11 -3.86 -4.10 -19.41
CA LEU A 11 -4.93 -4.81 -18.70
C LEU A 11 -4.94 -6.31 -19.01
N SER A 12 -4.73 -6.73 -20.26
CA SER A 12 -4.70 -8.15 -20.64
C SER A 12 -3.55 -8.93 -20.01
N ARG A 13 -2.44 -8.25 -19.69
CA ARG A 13 -1.30 -8.86 -19.00
C ARG A 13 -1.62 -9.12 -17.53
N ASP A 14 -2.11 -8.13 -16.80
CA ASP A 14 -2.48 -8.28 -15.40
C ASP A 14 -3.67 -7.38 -15.05
N HIS A 15 -4.73 -7.98 -14.51
CA HIS A 15 -5.97 -7.30 -14.20
C HIS A 15 -5.83 -6.29 -13.04
N LEU A 16 -4.74 -6.36 -12.26
CA LEU A 16 -4.44 -5.39 -11.21
C LEU A 16 -4.35 -3.96 -11.77
N ALA A 17 -3.83 -3.83 -13.00
CA ALA A 17 -3.76 -2.55 -13.71
C ALA A 17 -5.14 -1.98 -14.06
N GLY A 18 -6.23 -2.72 -13.83
CA GLY A 18 -7.61 -2.27 -13.99
C GLY A 18 -8.17 -1.57 -12.75
N TYR A 19 -7.50 -1.65 -11.60
CA TYR A 19 -7.97 -1.08 -10.33
C TYR A 19 -7.23 0.21 -9.99
N ASN A 20 -7.88 1.08 -9.21
CA ASN A 20 -7.28 2.37 -8.84
C ASN A 20 -6.49 2.30 -7.54
N CYS A 21 -7.01 1.57 -6.57
CA CYS A 21 -6.41 1.46 -5.26
C CYS A 21 -6.57 0.06 -4.66
N ALA A 22 -5.80 -0.23 -3.63
CA ALA A 22 -5.83 -1.46 -2.85
C ALA A 22 -5.72 -1.15 -1.35
N TYR A 23 -5.96 -2.18 -0.52
CA TYR A 23 -5.59 -2.19 0.88
C TYR A 23 -4.73 -3.43 1.22
N ARG A 24 -3.56 -3.23 1.84
CA ARG A 24 -2.66 -4.32 2.25
C ARG A 24 -2.09 -4.05 3.65
N PRO A 25 -2.57 -4.70 4.72
CA PRO A 25 -1.89 -4.61 6.03
C PRO A 25 -0.51 -5.25 5.98
N VAL A 26 0.42 -4.79 6.81
CA VAL A 26 1.77 -5.34 6.94
C VAL A 26 1.76 -6.43 8.02
N ASP A 27 1.18 -7.58 7.66
CA ASP A 27 0.99 -8.76 8.51
C ASP A 27 1.95 -9.91 8.18
N ASP A 28 2.68 -9.80 7.08
CA ASP A 28 3.62 -10.80 6.58
C ASP A 28 4.66 -10.11 5.69
N ILE A 29 5.84 -10.71 5.54
CA ILE A 29 6.95 -10.17 4.76
C ILE A 29 6.58 -9.96 3.28
N ARG A 30 5.63 -10.73 2.75
CA ARG A 30 5.16 -10.58 1.36
C ARG A 30 4.43 -9.27 1.14
N ALA A 31 3.91 -8.64 2.19
CA ALA A 31 3.22 -7.35 2.05
C ALA A 31 4.12 -6.32 1.35
N PHE A 32 5.42 -6.31 1.64
CA PHE A 32 6.36 -5.36 1.04
C PHE A 32 6.54 -5.57 -0.48
N ASP A 33 6.78 -6.81 -0.94
CA ASP A 33 6.91 -7.10 -2.37
C ASP A 33 5.59 -6.94 -3.14
N GLU A 34 4.47 -7.27 -2.50
CA GLU A 34 3.14 -7.07 -3.06
C GLU A 34 2.80 -5.59 -3.21
N ILE A 35 3.09 -4.76 -2.20
CA ILE A 35 2.88 -3.30 -2.28
C ILE A 35 3.71 -2.71 -3.43
N LEU A 36 4.98 -3.12 -3.57
CA LEU A 36 5.82 -2.70 -4.69
C LEU A 36 5.19 -3.05 -6.04
N PHE A 37 4.70 -4.28 -6.20
CA PHE A 37 4.04 -4.72 -7.43
C PHE A 37 2.72 -3.97 -7.71
N ILE A 38 1.91 -3.73 -6.68
CA ILE A 38 0.64 -3.01 -6.77
C ILE A 38 0.88 -1.56 -7.22
N LEU A 39 1.84 -0.88 -6.61
CA LEU A 39 2.23 0.47 -6.98
C LEU A 39 2.79 0.53 -8.41
N MET A 40 3.60 -0.45 -8.83
CA MET A 40 4.08 -0.56 -10.22
C MET A 40 2.96 -0.82 -11.24
N CYS A 41 1.82 -1.35 -10.81
CA CYS A 41 0.59 -1.41 -11.61
C CYS A 41 -0.22 -0.09 -11.57
N SER A 42 0.39 0.98 -11.06
CA SER A 42 -0.20 2.31 -10.89
C SER A 42 -1.44 2.31 -9.99
N THR A 43 -1.52 1.35 -9.06
CA THR A 43 -2.60 1.22 -8.09
C THR A 43 -2.12 1.75 -6.75
N GLY A 44 -2.80 2.76 -6.18
CA GLY A 44 -2.44 3.30 -4.87
C GLY A 44 -2.73 2.31 -3.75
N VAL A 45 -2.03 2.39 -2.62
CA VAL A 45 -2.18 1.41 -1.54
C VAL A 45 -2.43 2.07 -0.21
N GLY A 46 -3.59 1.81 0.39
CA GLY A 46 -3.71 1.96 1.84
C GLY A 46 -3.06 0.76 2.51
N PHE A 47 -2.31 0.98 3.57
CA PHE A 47 -1.66 -0.08 4.33
C PHE A 47 -1.81 0.18 5.81
N SER A 48 -1.60 -0.85 6.62
CA SER A 48 -1.60 -0.71 8.08
C SER A 48 -0.31 -1.23 8.66
N VAL A 49 0.25 -0.42 9.56
CA VAL A 49 1.41 -0.74 10.41
C VAL A 49 0.99 -0.84 11.87
N GLU A 50 -0.29 -1.06 12.13
CA GLU A 50 -0.79 -1.30 13.48
C GLU A 50 -0.17 -2.55 14.09
N ARG A 51 0.02 -2.54 15.41
CA ARG A 51 0.71 -3.57 16.19
C ARG A 51 0.17 -4.96 15.95
N GLN A 52 -1.15 -5.12 15.84
CA GLN A 52 -1.76 -6.44 15.59
C GLN A 52 -1.32 -7.07 14.26
N TYR A 53 -0.86 -6.26 13.30
CA TYR A 53 -0.30 -6.73 12.04
C TYR A 53 1.22 -6.88 12.14
N VAL A 54 1.93 -5.81 12.51
CA VAL A 54 3.42 -5.84 12.51
C VAL A 54 4.00 -6.84 13.50
N ASN A 55 3.28 -7.16 14.60
CA ASN A 55 3.71 -8.19 15.54
C ASN A 55 3.63 -9.61 14.97
N GLN A 56 2.99 -9.82 13.82
CA GLN A 56 2.98 -11.11 13.11
C GLN A 56 4.29 -11.35 12.35
N LEU A 57 5.06 -10.29 12.04
CA LEU A 57 6.37 -10.42 11.41
C LEU A 57 7.35 -11.16 12.33
N SER A 58 8.25 -11.95 11.72
CA SER A 58 9.36 -12.57 12.44
C SER A 58 10.36 -11.51 12.94
N PRO A 59 11.08 -11.77 14.04
CA PRO A 59 12.23 -10.94 14.38
C PRO A 59 13.30 -11.07 13.30
N ILE A 60 14.08 -10.00 13.11
CA ILE A 60 15.29 -10.04 12.30
C ILE A 60 16.31 -10.95 13.01
N PRO A 61 17.05 -11.80 12.30
CA PRO A 61 18.08 -12.65 12.88
C PRO A 61 19.09 -11.87 13.73
N GLU A 62 19.72 -12.55 14.70
CA GLU A 62 20.75 -11.96 15.58
C GLU A 62 22.02 -11.56 14.83
N ARG A 63 22.17 -11.99 13.58
CA ARG A 63 23.32 -11.69 12.74
C ARG A 63 22.91 -11.60 11.28
N LEU A 64 23.46 -10.61 10.58
CA LEU A 64 23.37 -10.44 9.14
C LEU A 64 24.78 -10.47 8.57
N ASP A 65 25.09 -11.49 7.78
CA ASP A 65 26.41 -11.66 7.16
C ASP A 65 26.35 -11.43 5.66
N GLU A 66 27.38 -10.78 5.12
CA GLU A 66 27.63 -10.75 3.67
C GLU A 66 27.63 -12.18 3.10
N SER A 67 27.03 -12.34 1.93
CA SER A 67 26.88 -13.63 1.26
C SER A 67 27.36 -13.56 -0.19
N GLY A 68 27.81 -14.69 -0.73
CA GLY A 68 28.13 -14.81 -2.16
C GLY A 68 26.91 -14.90 -3.07
N ILE A 69 25.70 -14.71 -2.54
CA ILE A 69 24.46 -14.79 -3.32
C ILE A 69 24.28 -13.48 -4.08
N GLN A 70 23.98 -13.59 -5.37
CA GLN A 70 23.72 -12.44 -6.24
C GLN A 70 22.30 -12.54 -6.82
N ILE A 71 21.47 -11.55 -6.52
CA ILE A 71 20.11 -11.45 -7.05
C ILE A 71 20.16 -10.87 -8.46
N VAL A 72 19.72 -11.63 -9.47
CA VAL A 72 19.65 -11.17 -10.86
C VAL A 72 18.30 -10.52 -11.14
N VAL A 73 18.27 -9.20 -11.31
CA VAL A 73 17.03 -8.45 -11.48
C VAL A 73 16.54 -8.50 -12.92
N ARG A 74 15.32 -9.00 -13.14
CA ARG A 74 14.70 -9.03 -14.48
C ARG A 74 14.02 -7.70 -14.81
N ASP A 75 14.11 -7.28 -16.08
CA ASP A 75 13.54 -6.03 -16.58
C ASP A 75 12.02 -6.06 -16.79
N SER A 76 11.29 -6.23 -15.68
CA SER A 76 9.84 -6.17 -15.63
C SER A 76 9.35 -5.83 -14.23
N LYS A 77 8.12 -5.33 -14.11
CA LYS A 77 7.47 -5.08 -12.81
C LYS A 77 7.49 -6.30 -11.89
N ARG A 78 7.23 -7.48 -12.46
CA ARG A 78 7.30 -8.73 -11.71
C ARG A 78 8.74 -9.07 -11.31
N GLY A 79 9.71 -8.84 -12.19
CA GLY A 79 11.12 -9.06 -11.91
C GLY A 79 11.64 -8.24 -10.73
N TRP A 80 11.26 -6.97 -10.68
CA TRP A 80 11.60 -6.07 -9.57
C TRP A 80 10.98 -6.54 -8.26
N ALA A 81 9.69 -6.91 -8.27
CA ALA A 81 9.02 -7.42 -7.08
C ALA A 81 9.59 -8.78 -6.61
N GLU A 82 9.87 -9.70 -7.54
CA GLU A 82 10.52 -10.99 -7.23
C GLU A 82 11.92 -10.80 -6.64
N ALA A 83 12.73 -9.89 -7.19
CA ALA A 83 14.06 -9.57 -6.65
C ALA A 83 13.97 -8.97 -5.25
N TYR A 84 13.00 -8.09 -5.01
CA TYR A 84 12.81 -7.50 -3.68
C TYR A 84 12.33 -8.53 -2.65
N ARG A 85 11.45 -9.45 -3.05
CA ARG A 85 11.06 -10.60 -2.23
C ARG A 85 12.26 -11.49 -1.88
N GLU A 86 13.13 -11.73 -2.86
CA GLU A 86 14.35 -12.52 -2.66
C GLU A 86 15.30 -11.84 -1.66
N LEU A 87 15.50 -10.52 -1.79
CA LEU A 87 16.26 -9.73 -0.81
C LEU A 87 15.68 -9.88 0.59
N LEU A 88 14.37 -9.65 0.77
CA LEU A 88 13.70 -9.78 2.07
C LEU A 88 13.89 -11.18 2.64
N GLY A 89 13.68 -12.22 1.83
CA GLY A 89 13.87 -13.62 2.25
C GLY A 89 15.30 -13.92 2.71
N LEU A 90 16.30 -13.40 2.01
CA LEU A 90 17.71 -13.57 2.37
C LEU A 90 18.07 -12.82 3.65
N LEU A 91 17.56 -11.60 3.84
CA LEU A 91 17.76 -10.85 5.07
C LEU A 91 17.13 -11.53 6.29
N TYR A 92 15.91 -12.07 6.15
CA TYR A 92 15.29 -12.90 7.19
C TYR A 92 16.02 -14.24 7.42
N ALA A 93 16.84 -14.68 6.47
CA ALA A 93 17.72 -15.84 6.60
C ALA A 93 19.14 -15.49 7.11
N GLY A 94 19.40 -14.24 7.50
CA GLY A 94 20.69 -13.83 8.05
C GLY A 94 21.73 -13.46 6.99
N ARG A 95 21.34 -13.27 5.73
CA ARG A 95 22.24 -13.09 4.58
C ARG A 95 22.02 -11.74 3.90
N ILE A 96 23.10 -10.99 3.71
CA ILE A 96 23.14 -9.79 2.88
C ILE A 96 23.64 -10.21 1.49
N PRO A 97 22.80 -10.13 0.45
CA PRO A 97 23.21 -10.46 -0.92
C PRO A 97 23.71 -9.23 -1.68
N SER A 98 24.36 -9.50 -2.81
CA SER A 98 24.59 -8.50 -3.87
C SER A 98 23.49 -8.58 -4.94
N TRP A 99 23.48 -7.65 -5.89
CA TRP A 99 22.52 -7.63 -6.98
C TRP A 99 23.16 -7.32 -8.34
N ASP A 100 22.64 -7.94 -9.39
CA ASP A 100 22.96 -7.66 -10.79
C ASP A 100 21.80 -6.93 -11.47
N MET A 101 22.05 -5.68 -11.86
CA MET A 101 21.10 -4.79 -12.55
C MET A 101 21.34 -4.72 -14.06
N SER A 102 22.27 -5.50 -14.62
CA SER A 102 22.69 -5.44 -16.03
C SER A 102 21.55 -5.61 -17.03
N ARG A 103 20.49 -6.33 -16.63
CA ARG A 103 19.30 -6.56 -17.47
C ARG A 103 18.30 -5.42 -17.41
N VAL A 104 18.31 -4.61 -16.35
CA VAL A 104 17.34 -3.53 -16.13
C VAL A 104 17.61 -2.40 -17.12
N ARG A 105 16.57 -1.98 -17.84
CA ARG A 105 16.70 -0.92 -18.85
C ARG A 105 17.17 0.40 -18.22
N SER A 106 17.93 1.17 -18.98
CA SER A 106 18.44 2.48 -18.56
C SER A 106 17.35 3.53 -18.39
N LYS A 107 17.64 4.55 -17.57
CA LYS A 107 16.78 5.73 -17.38
C LYS A 107 16.45 6.38 -18.72
N GLY A 108 15.18 6.78 -18.90
CA GLY A 108 14.68 7.36 -20.14
C GLY A 108 14.18 6.33 -21.17
N SER A 109 14.48 5.04 -21.00
CA SER A 109 13.99 3.98 -21.89
C SER A 109 12.45 3.94 -21.96
N ARG A 110 11.88 3.78 -23.15
CA ARG A 110 10.42 3.81 -23.34
C ARG A 110 9.71 2.63 -22.67
N LEU A 111 8.58 2.89 -22.02
CA LEU A 111 7.70 1.87 -21.46
C LEU A 111 6.51 1.61 -22.39
N PHE A 112 6.63 0.59 -23.23
CA PHE A 112 5.64 0.30 -24.30
C PHE A 112 4.24 -0.10 -23.80
N THR A 113 4.13 -0.66 -22.60
CA THR A 113 2.86 -1.23 -22.11
C THR A 113 2.01 -0.23 -21.33
N MET A 114 2.61 0.52 -20.40
CA MET A 114 1.90 1.48 -19.54
C MET A 114 2.08 2.94 -19.98
N GLY A 115 2.93 3.19 -20.98
CA GLY A 115 3.37 4.54 -21.35
C GLY A 115 4.44 5.10 -20.42
N GLY A 116 5.04 6.23 -20.80
CA GLY A 116 6.09 6.90 -20.05
C GLY A 116 7.51 6.36 -20.31
N THR A 117 8.43 6.75 -19.44
CA THR A 117 9.85 6.40 -19.49
C THR A 117 10.29 5.71 -18.20
N ALA A 118 11.29 4.84 -18.32
CA ALA A 118 11.87 4.12 -17.20
C ALA A 118 12.70 5.05 -16.31
N SER A 119 12.70 4.78 -15.01
CA SER A 119 13.54 5.47 -14.03
C SER A 119 15.01 5.03 -14.08
N GLY A 120 15.31 3.89 -14.71
CA GLY A 120 16.58 3.18 -14.55
C GLY A 120 16.60 2.32 -13.28
N PRO A 121 17.70 1.62 -13.02
CA PRO A 121 17.83 0.72 -11.87
C PRO A 121 17.97 1.44 -10.52
N GLU A 122 18.43 2.69 -10.52
CA GLU A 122 18.80 3.45 -9.31
C GLU A 122 17.76 3.40 -8.18
N PRO A 123 16.45 3.65 -8.42
CA PRO A 123 15.49 3.66 -7.32
C PRO A 123 15.30 2.28 -6.66
N LEU A 124 15.55 1.19 -7.39
CA LEU A 124 15.51 -0.16 -6.81
C LEU A 124 16.77 -0.44 -6.00
N ILE A 125 17.93 0.05 -6.44
CA ILE A 125 19.19 -0.02 -5.69
C ILE A 125 19.03 0.73 -4.37
N GLU A 126 18.53 1.97 -4.40
CA GLU A 126 18.26 2.77 -3.20
C GLU A 126 17.31 2.06 -2.22
N LEU A 127 16.25 1.41 -2.73
CA LEU A 127 15.34 0.60 -1.94
C LEU A 127 16.05 -0.59 -1.28
N PHE A 128 16.90 -1.31 -2.03
CA PHE A 128 17.64 -2.47 -1.51
C PHE A 128 18.59 -2.05 -0.38
N GLU A 129 19.39 -1.01 -0.62
CA GLU A 129 20.31 -0.48 0.38
C GLU A 129 19.58 0.06 1.62
N PHE A 130 18.48 0.78 1.44
CA PHE A 130 17.65 1.26 2.55
C PHE A 130 17.13 0.09 3.38
N THR A 131 16.62 -0.95 2.73
CA THR A 131 16.11 -2.16 3.38
C THR A 131 17.22 -2.83 4.20
N ILE A 132 18.42 -2.99 3.64
CA ILE A 132 19.56 -3.58 4.35
C ILE A 132 19.93 -2.75 5.58
N ARG A 133 20.08 -1.43 5.45
CA ARG A 133 20.40 -0.54 6.57
C ARG A 133 19.36 -0.62 7.69
N LEU A 134 18.08 -0.63 7.32
CA LEU A 134 16.97 -0.74 8.27
C LEU A 134 17.00 -2.10 9.00
N PHE A 135 17.24 -3.20 8.28
CA PHE A 135 17.35 -4.53 8.88
C PHE A 135 18.58 -4.64 9.79
N GLN A 136 19.72 -4.07 9.42
CA GLN A 136 20.92 -3.98 10.27
C GLN A 136 20.63 -3.23 11.58
N GLY A 137 19.87 -2.14 11.53
CA GLY A 137 19.44 -1.40 12.72
C GLY A 137 18.40 -2.14 13.58
N ALA A 138 17.84 -3.24 13.08
CA ALA A 138 16.80 -4.03 13.73
C ALA A 138 17.20 -5.47 14.06
N VAL A 139 18.48 -5.82 13.94
CA VAL A 139 19.04 -7.13 14.32
C VAL A 139 18.56 -7.56 15.72
N GLY A 140 18.12 -8.81 15.83
CA GLY A 140 17.65 -9.41 17.09
C GLY A 140 16.28 -8.95 17.56
N ARG A 141 15.56 -8.09 16.81
CA ARG A 141 14.20 -7.63 17.16
C ARG A 141 13.26 -7.63 15.96
N LYS A 142 11.97 -7.47 16.23
CA LYS A 142 10.98 -7.19 15.17
C LYS A 142 11.12 -5.77 14.67
N LEU A 143 10.76 -5.55 13.41
CA LEU A 143 10.56 -4.20 12.88
C LEU A 143 9.44 -3.51 13.67
N SER A 144 9.67 -2.26 14.03
CA SER A 144 8.64 -1.41 14.62
C SER A 144 7.67 -0.92 13.55
N SER A 145 6.52 -0.39 13.98
CA SER A 145 5.52 0.23 13.12
C SER A 145 6.09 1.34 12.23
N ILE A 146 6.93 2.21 12.79
CA ILE A 146 7.56 3.32 12.05
C ILE A 146 8.57 2.80 11.02
N GLU A 147 9.31 1.73 11.31
CA GLU A 147 10.22 1.10 10.35
C GLU A 147 9.46 0.40 9.23
N CYS A 148 8.35 -0.27 9.54
CA CYS A 148 7.45 -0.81 8.52
C CYS A 148 6.87 0.30 7.63
N HIS A 149 6.48 1.43 8.24
CA HIS A 149 6.00 2.61 7.53
C HIS A 149 7.06 3.20 6.60
N ASP A 150 8.28 3.37 7.10
CA ASP A 150 9.40 3.89 6.35
C ASP A 150 9.77 2.98 5.18
N LEU A 151 9.75 1.66 5.38
CA LEU A 151 9.99 0.69 4.31
C LEU A 151 8.93 0.78 3.20
N VAL A 152 7.64 0.91 3.56
CA VAL A 152 6.55 1.10 2.59
C VAL A 152 6.66 2.46 1.88
N CYS A 153 7.08 3.51 2.57
CA CYS A 153 7.32 4.81 1.95
C CYS A 153 8.47 4.76 0.95
N MET A 154 9.57 4.08 1.29
CA MET A 154 10.69 3.87 0.36
C MET A 154 10.30 3.01 -0.85
N ILE A 155 9.42 2.03 -0.66
CA ILE A 155 8.80 1.32 -1.79
C ILE A 155 8.00 2.28 -2.68
N GLY A 156 7.25 3.21 -2.07
CA GLY A 156 6.53 4.28 -2.78
C GLY A 156 7.44 5.19 -3.61
N GLU A 157 8.58 5.59 -3.04
CA GLU A 157 9.63 6.40 -3.69
C GLU A 157 10.32 5.67 -4.84
N CYS A 158 10.55 4.36 -4.70
CA CYS A 158 11.10 3.53 -5.77
C CYS A 158 10.19 3.55 -7.03
N VAL A 159 8.88 3.68 -6.85
CA VAL A 159 7.90 3.73 -7.94
C VAL A 159 7.58 5.17 -8.33
N VAL A 160 8.53 5.84 -8.99
CA VAL A 160 8.31 7.16 -9.60
C VAL A 160 8.52 7.09 -11.12
N VAL A 161 7.44 7.31 -11.86
CA VAL A 161 7.49 7.38 -13.33
C VAL A 161 7.82 8.80 -13.76
N GLY A 162 9.10 9.09 -13.98
CA GLY A 162 9.60 10.19 -14.83
C GLY A 162 8.85 11.52 -14.74
N GLY A 163 8.42 11.95 -13.55
CA GLY A 163 7.69 13.20 -13.33
C GLY A 163 6.20 13.23 -13.67
N VAL A 164 5.58 12.12 -14.12
CA VAL A 164 4.16 12.11 -14.54
C VAL A 164 3.21 11.78 -13.40
N ARG A 165 3.58 10.84 -12.50
CA ARG A 165 2.72 10.45 -11.38
C ARG A 165 3.52 9.84 -10.23
N ARG A 166 3.26 10.33 -9.02
CA ARG A 166 3.80 9.79 -7.76
C ARG A 166 2.93 8.63 -7.25
N SER A 167 3.53 7.70 -6.53
CA SER A 167 2.81 6.72 -5.71
C SER A 167 1.83 7.42 -4.77
N ALA A 168 0.73 6.74 -4.46
CA ALA A 168 -0.28 7.22 -3.53
C ALA A 168 -0.45 6.19 -2.41
N LEU A 169 -0.12 6.61 -1.19
CA LEU A 169 -0.12 5.74 -0.01
C LEU A 169 -0.93 6.37 1.13
N LEU A 170 -1.56 5.52 1.94
CA LEU A 170 -2.15 5.89 3.22
C LEU A 170 -1.73 4.88 4.28
N SER A 171 -1.13 5.35 5.37
CA SER A 171 -0.64 4.52 6.47
C SER A 171 -1.59 4.58 7.66
N LEU A 172 -2.21 3.45 8.02
CA LEU A 172 -2.98 3.30 9.26
C LEU A 172 -2.06 2.86 10.40
N SER A 173 -2.26 3.45 11.59
CA SER A 173 -1.49 3.18 12.81
C SER A 173 -2.38 3.22 14.05
N ASN A 174 -1.98 2.58 15.15
CA ASN A 174 -2.78 2.61 16.38
C ASN A 174 -2.76 4.01 17.01
N LEU A 175 -3.81 4.34 17.75
CA LEU A 175 -3.89 5.59 18.51
C LEU A 175 -2.71 5.75 19.48
N SER A 176 -2.37 4.68 20.19
CA SER A 176 -1.27 4.69 21.17
C SER A 176 0.13 4.65 20.55
N ASP A 177 0.27 4.73 19.22
CA ASP A 177 1.57 4.78 18.56
C ASP A 177 2.07 6.23 18.39
N GLN A 178 2.83 6.69 19.38
CA GLN A 178 3.42 8.04 19.40
C GLN A 178 4.45 8.24 18.27
N ARG A 179 5.22 7.20 17.90
CA ARG A 179 6.21 7.32 16.81
C ARG A 179 5.53 7.59 15.47
N MET A 180 4.38 6.96 15.25
CA MET A 180 3.56 7.21 14.06
C MET A 180 2.82 8.55 14.12
N ARG A 181 2.36 8.99 15.31
CA ARG A 181 1.79 10.33 15.53
C ARG A 181 2.78 11.42 15.10
N ASP A 182 4.04 11.29 15.52
CA ASP A 182 5.09 12.29 15.28
C ASP A 182 5.92 12.04 14.02
N ALA A 183 5.53 11.07 13.17
CA ALA A 183 6.30 10.65 12.00
C ALA A 183 6.60 11.80 11.01
N LYS A 184 5.72 12.81 11.00
CA LYS A 184 5.83 14.02 10.16
C LYS A 184 5.88 15.31 11.01
N SER A 185 6.49 15.24 12.19
CA SER A 185 6.76 16.41 13.05
C SER A 185 8.22 16.87 12.90
N GLY A 186 8.48 18.17 13.14
CA GLY A 186 9.82 18.75 13.06
C GLY A 186 10.46 18.69 11.67
N GLU A 187 11.78 18.46 11.62
CA GLU A 187 12.59 18.43 10.39
C GLU A 187 12.49 17.09 9.62
N TRP A 188 11.34 16.41 9.71
CA TRP A 188 11.11 15.11 9.05
C TRP A 188 11.35 15.15 7.54
N HIS A 189 11.12 16.30 6.90
CA HIS A 189 11.29 16.52 5.47
C HIS A 189 12.77 16.49 5.04
N VAL A 190 13.71 16.71 5.97
CA VAL A 190 15.16 16.58 5.74
C VAL A 190 15.65 15.20 6.17
N LEU A 191 15.22 14.73 7.34
CA LEU A 191 15.74 13.51 7.96
C LEU A 191 15.13 12.23 7.38
N THR A 192 13.85 12.29 7.02
CA THR A 192 13.04 11.16 6.55
C THR A 192 12.17 11.57 5.36
N PRO A 193 12.77 12.11 4.28
CA PRO A 193 12.03 12.74 3.17
C PRO A 193 11.06 11.78 2.47
N TRP A 194 11.33 10.47 2.51
CA TRP A 194 10.46 9.44 1.93
C TRP A 194 9.06 9.42 2.54
N ARG A 195 8.88 9.85 3.80
CA ARG A 195 7.57 9.89 4.47
C ARG A 195 6.56 10.80 3.77
N ARG A 196 7.01 11.68 2.87
CA ARG A 196 6.13 12.56 2.07
C ARG A 196 5.17 11.80 1.15
N ILE A 197 5.47 10.55 0.82
CA ILE A 197 4.72 9.77 -0.16
C ILE A 197 3.39 9.22 0.37
N SER A 198 3.24 9.13 1.70
CA SER A 198 2.06 8.58 2.36
C SER A 198 1.36 9.66 3.15
N ASN A 199 0.03 9.72 3.08
CA ASN A 199 -0.75 10.35 4.14
C ASN A 199 -0.86 9.39 5.33
N ASN A 200 -0.95 9.88 6.55
CA ASN A 200 -1.01 9.05 7.74
C ASN A 200 -2.37 9.20 8.41
N SER A 201 -2.88 8.13 9.00
CA SER A 201 -4.10 8.19 9.79
C SER A 201 -4.03 7.27 11.00
N VAL A 202 -4.62 7.73 12.10
CA VAL A 202 -4.89 6.88 13.25
C VAL A 202 -6.12 6.04 12.99
N ALA A 203 -6.03 4.74 13.27
CA ALA A 203 -7.15 3.82 13.29
C ALA A 203 -7.75 3.76 14.70
N TYR A 204 -8.94 4.34 14.87
CA TYR A 204 -9.73 4.22 16.09
C TYR A 204 -10.54 2.93 16.05
N THR A 205 -10.38 2.09 17.06
CA THR A 205 -11.15 0.85 17.27
C THR A 205 -12.18 0.99 18.38
N GLU A 206 -12.11 2.06 19.16
CA GLU A 206 -13.00 2.39 20.27
C GLU A 206 -13.05 3.92 20.45
N THR A 207 -13.98 4.40 21.27
CA THR A 207 -14.04 5.82 21.64
C THR A 207 -12.82 6.16 22.51
N PRO A 208 -11.96 7.10 22.09
CA PRO A 208 -10.78 7.47 22.86
C PRO A 208 -11.17 8.23 24.14
N GLU A 209 -10.32 8.17 25.16
CA GLU A 209 -10.39 9.13 26.26
C GLU A 209 -10.20 10.55 25.71
N VAL A 210 -10.90 11.52 26.30
CA VAL A 210 -10.80 12.95 25.91
C VAL A 210 -9.34 13.42 25.90
N GLY A 211 -8.54 13.03 26.90
CA GLY A 211 -7.12 13.37 26.96
C GLY A 211 -6.33 12.91 25.73
N GLN A 212 -6.42 11.61 25.39
CA GLN A 212 -5.75 11.06 24.20
C GLN A 212 -6.25 11.68 22.90
N PHE A 213 -7.55 11.97 22.80
CA PHE A 213 -8.10 12.64 21.62
C PHE A 213 -7.53 14.07 21.49
N MET A 214 -7.45 14.82 22.59
CA MET A 214 -6.86 16.16 22.59
C MET A 214 -5.38 16.14 22.24
N GLU A 215 -4.62 15.12 22.66
CA GLU A 215 -3.22 14.96 22.23
C GLU A 215 -3.07 14.82 20.71
N GLU A 216 -3.98 14.09 20.04
CA GLU A 216 -3.97 13.98 18.56
C GLU A 216 -4.18 15.34 17.90
N TRP A 217 -5.13 16.14 18.42
CA TRP A 217 -5.39 17.49 17.91
C TRP A 217 -4.23 18.45 18.14
N LEU A 218 -3.60 18.38 19.31
CA LEU A 218 -2.41 19.18 19.60
C LEU A 218 -1.25 18.77 18.70
N ALA A 219 -1.03 17.47 18.48
CA ALA A 219 -0.01 16.99 17.54
C ALA A 219 -0.26 17.47 16.11
N LEU A 220 -1.51 17.43 15.64
CA LEU A 220 -1.93 17.96 14.35
C LEU A 220 -1.59 19.46 14.22
N TYR A 221 -1.90 20.25 15.26
CA TYR A 221 -1.60 21.67 15.31
C TYR A 221 -0.08 21.95 15.33
N HIS A 222 0.65 21.28 16.23
CA HIS A 222 2.09 21.50 16.43
C HIS A 222 2.94 21.05 15.24
N SER A 223 2.56 19.95 14.57
CA SER A 223 3.31 19.42 13.42
C SER A 223 3.24 20.35 12.20
N LYS A 224 2.17 21.16 12.08
CA LYS A 224 1.87 22.01 10.90
C LYS A 224 1.80 21.23 9.58
N SER A 225 1.65 19.91 9.66
CA SER A 225 1.69 19.02 8.50
C SER A 225 0.30 18.70 7.94
N GLY A 226 -0.76 18.96 8.71
CA GLY A 226 -2.10 18.47 8.41
C GLY A 226 -2.27 16.97 8.71
N GLU A 227 -1.30 16.36 9.39
CA GLU A 227 -1.25 14.93 9.73
C GLU A 227 -1.30 14.72 11.26
N ARG A 228 -1.80 13.59 11.76
CA ARG A 228 -2.39 12.46 11.01
C ARG A 228 -3.92 12.56 10.93
N GLY A 229 -4.49 12.05 9.85
CA GLY A 229 -5.93 11.92 9.64
C GLY A 229 -6.60 10.91 10.58
N ILE A 230 -7.92 10.79 10.47
CA ILE A 230 -8.75 9.95 11.35
C ILE A 230 -9.44 8.86 10.52
N PHE A 231 -9.26 7.61 10.92
CA PHE A 231 -10.01 6.47 10.40
C PHE A 231 -10.74 5.77 11.56
N ASN A 232 -12.07 5.82 11.57
CA ASN A 232 -12.87 5.10 12.56
C ASN A 232 -13.23 3.71 12.02
N ARG A 233 -12.55 2.68 12.54
CA ARG A 233 -12.74 1.30 12.09
C ARG A 233 -14.08 0.74 12.50
N GLU A 234 -14.58 1.11 13.67
CA GLU A 234 -15.88 0.64 14.15
C GLU A 234 -17.00 1.18 13.24
N ALA A 235 -16.97 2.48 12.91
CA ALA A 235 -17.89 3.07 11.96
C ALA A 235 -17.78 2.43 10.57
N ALA A 236 -16.56 2.13 10.10
CA ALA A 236 -16.35 1.41 8.85
C ALA A 236 -16.95 0.00 8.88
N ARG A 237 -16.82 -0.72 10.01
CA ARG A 237 -17.44 -2.02 10.24
C ARG A 237 -18.95 -1.92 10.18
N GLU A 238 -19.56 -1.07 11.00
CA GLU A 238 -21.02 -0.88 11.01
C GLU A 238 -21.57 -0.55 9.63
N GLN A 239 -20.95 0.42 8.94
CA GLN A 239 -21.35 0.84 7.60
C GLN A 239 -21.24 -0.29 6.57
N ALA A 240 -20.16 -1.08 6.63
CA ALA A 240 -19.94 -2.22 5.75
C ALA A 240 -20.99 -3.34 5.97
N MET A 241 -21.44 -3.52 7.20
CA MET A 241 -22.38 -4.57 7.59
C MET A 241 -23.85 -4.23 7.27
N LYS A 242 -24.24 -2.94 7.20
CA LYS A 242 -25.63 -2.49 6.93
C LYS A 242 -26.30 -3.15 5.71
N SER A 243 -25.53 -3.48 4.67
CA SER A 243 -26.07 -4.09 3.45
C SER A 243 -26.43 -5.58 3.58
N GLY A 244 -25.98 -6.26 4.65
CA GLY A 244 -26.08 -7.72 4.81
C GLY A 244 -25.23 -8.55 3.82
N ARG A 245 -24.57 -7.91 2.84
CA ARG A 245 -23.77 -8.59 1.80
C ARG A 245 -22.39 -9.00 2.28
N ARG A 246 -21.84 -8.32 3.29
CA ARG A 246 -20.56 -8.66 3.90
C ARG A 246 -20.85 -9.50 5.14
N LYS A 247 -20.57 -10.80 5.07
CA LYS A 247 -20.60 -11.73 6.21
C LYS A 247 -19.17 -11.94 6.68
N GLY A 248 -18.93 -12.00 8.00
CA GLY A 248 -17.62 -12.36 8.56
C GLY A 248 -17.15 -13.70 7.97
N PHE A 249 -15.84 -13.92 7.91
CA PHE A 249 -15.32 -15.19 7.40
C PHE A 249 -15.72 -16.31 8.37
N TYR A 250 -16.58 -17.21 7.92
CA TYR A 250 -16.80 -18.49 8.60
C TYR A 250 -15.61 -19.38 8.27
N SER A 251 -14.67 -19.53 9.21
CA SER A 251 -13.72 -20.63 9.17
C SER A 251 -14.35 -21.82 9.89
N ASN A 252 -14.68 -22.89 9.16
CA ASN A 252 -14.96 -24.24 9.67
C ASN A 252 -15.58 -24.34 11.08
N GLY A 253 -16.81 -23.85 11.26
CA GLY A 253 -17.55 -24.03 12.52
C GLY A 253 -17.09 -23.17 13.70
N ALA A 254 -16.15 -22.24 13.50
CA ALA A 254 -15.77 -21.24 14.50
C ALA A 254 -16.74 -20.04 14.51
N GLU A 255 -16.81 -19.37 15.66
CA GLU A 255 -17.44 -18.06 15.84
C GLU A 255 -17.02 -17.08 14.73
N PRO A 256 -17.92 -16.20 14.24
CA PRO A 256 -17.59 -15.25 13.19
C PRO A 256 -16.41 -14.36 13.62
N VAL A 257 -15.27 -14.48 12.93
CA VAL A 257 -14.16 -13.54 13.14
C VAL A 257 -14.53 -12.20 12.49
N PRO A 258 -14.56 -11.09 13.25
CA PRO A 258 -14.83 -9.77 12.68
C PRO A 258 -13.83 -9.43 11.59
N ILE A 259 -14.32 -8.86 10.48
CA ILE A 259 -13.45 -8.39 9.41
C ILE A 259 -12.76 -7.11 9.87
N ASP A 260 -11.43 -7.15 9.95
CA ASP A 260 -10.62 -5.97 10.25
C ASP A 260 -10.48 -5.10 8.98
N PHE A 261 -11.37 -4.11 8.86
CA PHE A 261 -11.40 -3.23 7.69
C PHE A 261 -10.31 -2.17 7.74
N GLY A 262 -9.73 -1.90 6.58
CA GLY A 262 -8.97 -0.69 6.32
C GLY A 262 -9.59 0.11 5.18
N THR A 263 -8.76 0.90 4.52
CA THR A 263 -9.21 1.78 3.43
C THR A 263 -8.11 2.00 2.40
N ASN A 264 -8.49 2.51 1.23
CA ASN A 264 -7.57 2.95 0.19
C ASN A 264 -6.99 4.36 0.48
N PRO A 265 -6.04 4.87 -0.33
CA PRO A 265 -5.36 6.14 -0.05
C PRO A 265 -6.24 7.38 0.14
N CYS A 266 -7.38 7.44 -0.55
CA CYS A 266 -8.31 8.58 -0.47
C CYS A 266 -9.42 8.39 0.58
N ALA A 267 -9.36 7.30 1.36
CA ALA A 267 -10.26 7.00 2.47
C ALA A 267 -11.76 6.85 2.12
N GLU A 268 -12.13 6.73 0.84
CA GLU A 268 -13.52 6.67 0.38
C GLU A 268 -14.09 5.25 0.30
N ILE A 269 -13.24 4.22 0.25
CA ILE A 269 -13.67 2.82 0.15
C ILE A 269 -13.20 1.97 1.34
N ILE A 270 -14.18 1.40 2.04
CA ILE A 270 -13.96 0.42 3.12
C ILE A 270 -13.54 -0.93 2.50
N LEU A 271 -12.27 -1.30 2.69
CA LEU A 271 -11.64 -2.47 2.07
C LEU A 271 -11.27 -3.53 3.12
N ARG A 272 -11.46 -4.80 2.78
CA ARG A 272 -10.85 -5.92 3.53
C ARG A 272 -9.36 -6.01 3.21
N PRO A 273 -8.56 -6.70 4.04
CA PRO A 273 -7.18 -7.03 3.69
C PRO A 273 -7.10 -7.62 2.27
N LYS A 274 -6.14 -7.14 1.48
CA LYS A 274 -5.85 -7.58 0.11
C LYS A 274 -6.96 -7.30 -0.92
N GLN A 275 -7.95 -6.46 -0.58
CA GLN A 275 -8.97 -6.04 -1.54
C GLN A 275 -8.53 -4.86 -2.40
N LEU A 276 -9.21 -4.74 -3.54
CA LEU A 276 -9.03 -3.69 -4.54
C LEU A 276 -10.30 -2.84 -4.64
N CYS A 277 -10.10 -1.59 -5.02
CA CYS A 277 -11.14 -0.59 -5.22
C CYS A 277 -11.49 -0.48 -6.71
N ASN A 278 -12.75 -0.77 -7.05
CA ASN A 278 -13.36 -0.55 -8.37
C ASN A 278 -14.33 0.64 -8.31
N LEU A 279 -14.13 1.64 -9.16
CA LEU A 279 -14.87 2.90 -9.14
C LEU A 279 -15.43 3.24 -10.52
N SER A 280 -16.70 3.60 -10.51
CA SER A 280 -17.41 4.28 -11.59
C SER A 280 -17.93 5.61 -11.04
N THR A 281 -17.85 6.67 -11.83
CA THR A 281 -18.26 8.02 -11.41
C THR A 281 -19.34 8.51 -12.37
N THR A 282 -20.45 8.97 -11.82
CA THR A 282 -21.52 9.67 -12.55
C THR A 282 -21.40 11.16 -12.30
N ILE A 283 -21.52 11.97 -13.34
CA ILE A 283 -21.56 13.44 -13.22
C ILE A 283 -23.02 13.87 -13.26
N MET A 284 -23.48 14.46 -12.15
CA MET A 284 -24.78 15.13 -12.04
C MET A 284 -24.64 16.57 -12.49
N ARG A 285 -25.45 16.98 -13.47
CA ARG A 285 -25.52 18.33 -14.03
C ARG A 285 -26.84 18.98 -13.61
N ALA A 286 -26.91 20.30 -13.75
CA ALA A 286 -28.08 21.08 -13.33
C ALA A 286 -29.34 20.71 -14.12
N GLU A 287 -29.17 20.30 -15.37
CA GLU A 287 -30.23 19.90 -16.30
C GLU A 287 -30.63 18.42 -16.22
N ASP A 288 -30.01 17.63 -15.34
CA ASP A 288 -30.36 16.23 -15.19
C ASP A 288 -31.73 16.05 -14.53
N THR A 289 -32.54 15.14 -15.08
CA THR A 289 -33.78 14.68 -14.46
C THR A 289 -33.53 13.42 -13.65
N VAL A 290 -34.54 12.95 -12.90
CA VAL A 290 -34.45 11.67 -12.18
C VAL A 290 -34.16 10.53 -13.15
N GLU A 291 -34.82 10.52 -14.30
CA GLU A 291 -34.68 9.49 -15.34
C GLU A 291 -33.27 9.49 -15.95
N THR A 292 -32.71 10.66 -16.28
CA THR A 292 -31.33 10.73 -16.81
C THR A 292 -30.30 10.33 -15.75
N MET A 293 -30.57 10.62 -14.47
CA MET A 293 -29.72 10.17 -13.37
C MET A 293 -29.78 8.66 -13.16
N GLU A 294 -30.97 8.06 -13.22
CA GLU A 294 -31.15 6.62 -13.12
C GLU A 294 -30.38 5.89 -14.23
N GLU A 295 -30.50 6.35 -15.48
CA GLU A 295 -29.77 5.77 -16.62
C GLU A 295 -28.25 5.83 -16.39
N LYS A 296 -27.72 6.99 -15.98
CA LYS A 296 -26.28 7.16 -15.67
C LYS A 296 -25.84 6.20 -14.57
N ILE A 297 -26.63 6.04 -13.52
CA ILE A 297 -26.34 5.14 -12.39
C ILE A 297 -26.34 3.68 -12.85
N ILE A 298 -27.28 3.27 -13.70
CA ILE A 298 -27.33 1.93 -14.29
C ILE A 298 -26.05 1.64 -15.07
N LEU A 299 -25.66 2.55 -15.98
CA LEU A 299 -24.45 2.39 -16.78
C LEU A 299 -23.18 2.33 -15.92
N ALA A 300 -23.07 3.21 -14.93
CA ALA A 300 -21.97 3.21 -13.98
C ALA A 300 -21.90 1.89 -13.19
N THR A 301 -23.05 1.38 -12.74
CA THR A 301 -23.14 0.12 -11.99
C THR A 301 -22.71 -1.08 -12.84
N ILE A 302 -23.13 -1.15 -14.11
CA ILE A 302 -22.70 -2.19 -15.05
C ILE A 302 -21.18 -2.14 -15.24
N LEU A 303 -20.62 -0.95 -15.48
CA LEU A 303 -19.17 -0.77 -15.66
C LEU A 303 -18.38 -1.14 -14.40
N GLY A 304 -18.84 -0.71 -13.23
CA GLY A 304 -18.24 -1.06 -11.94
C GLY A 304 -18.29 -2.56 -11.67
N THR A 305 -19.37 -3.23 -12.04
CA THR A 305 -19.55 -4.68 -11.90
C THR A 305 -18.64 -5.44 -12.86
N TRP A 306 -18.56 -5.01 -14.12
CA TRP A 306 -17.61 -5.57 -15.09
C TRP A 306 -16.16 -5.43 -14.62
N GLN A 307 -15.78 -4.25 -14.09
CA GLN A 307 -14.45 -4.05 -13.53
C GLN A 307 -14.17 -4.99 -12.36
N ALA A 308 -15.17 -5.28 -11.50
CA ALA A 308 -15.02 -6.22 -10.39
C ALA A 308 -14.75 -7.66 -10.85
N CYS A 309 -15.19 -8.03 -12.06
CA CYS A 309 -14.90 -9.35 -12.65
C CYS A 309 -13.45 -9.51 -13.14
N LEU A 310 -12.63 -8.46 -13.10
CA LEU A 310 -11.23 -8.49 -13.53
C LEU A 310 -10.33 -9.14 -12.45
N THR A 311 -10.35 -10.48 -12.36
CA THR A 311 -9.72 -11.20 -11.23
C THR A 311 -8.42 -11.94 -11.55
N LYS A 312 -7.86 -11.78 -12.76
CA LYS A 312 -6.61 -12.44 -13.19
C LYS A 312 -5.38 -11.69 -12.67
N PHE A 313 -5.12 -11.82 -11.37
CA PHE A 313 -3.93 -11.30 -10.70
C PHE A 313 -2.80 -12.32 -10.74
N ARG A 314 -1.58 -11.93 -11.14
CA ARG A 314 -0.48 -12.89 -11.34
C ARG A 314 0.56 -12.95 -10.22
N TYR A 315 0.49 -12.05 -9.25
CA TYR A 315 1.57 -11.86 -8.27
C TYR A 315 1.11 -11.72 -6.81
N VAL A 316 -0.01 -11.04 -6.58
CA VAL A 316 -0.54 -10.78 -5.23
C VAL A 316 -1.26 -12.01 -4.67
N THR A 317 -1.18 -12.20 -3.35
CA THR A 317 -1.90 -13.25 -2.64
C THR A 317 -3.41 -13.01 -2.64
N LYS A 318 -4.18 -14.10 -2.53
CA LYS A 318 -5.64 -14.01 -2.43
C LYS A 318 -6.05 -13.40 -1.08
N ALA A 319 -7.12 -12.62 -1.12
CA ALA A 319 -7.85 -12.10 0.03
C ALA A 319 -8.63 -13.20 0.76
#